data_AF-A0A7J6UPH7-F1
#
_entry.id   AF-A0A7J6UPH7-F1
#
_cell.length_a   1.000
_cell.length_b   1.000
_cell.length_c   1.000
_cell.angle_alpha   90.00
_cell.angle_beta   90.00
_cell.angle_gamma   90.00
#
_symmetry.space_group_name_H-M   'P 1'
#
loop_
_entity.id
_entity.type
_entity.pdbx_description
1 polymer ?
#
loop_
_entity_poly.entity_id
_entity_poly.type
_entity_poly.pdbx_seq_one_letter_code
_entity_poly.pdbx_strand_id
1 'polypeptide(L)'
;VDRPASPDMSPVAAHARKRLSDVLADQSVNRNDAAHLVVELAKMPTVADGVLDDSAEMIRTSANHLDREVLPQLLLLYTAEGKPMRELEISAMAGLREIQPKGIAKLCLAAAAGGMREKDALVALYGECLDRARQFDPEDFIDAFYSMSLAGLVNDDALVE
;
A
#
# COMPACT_ATOMS: atom_id res chain seq x y z
N VAL A 1 -1.46 -1.96 -42.55
CA VAL A 1 -2.72 -1.94 -41.75
C VAL A 1 -2.48 -0.94 -40.64
N ASP A 2 -2.98 0.28 -40.82
CA ASP A 2 -2.91 1.31 -39.77
C ASP A 2 -3.71 0.83 -38.57
N ARG A 3 -3.05 0.64 -37.43
CA ARG A 3 -3.77 0.45 -36.17
C ARG A 3 -4.52 1.74 -35.88
N PRO A 4 -5.83 1.72 -35.57
CA PRO A 4 -6.50 2.90 -35.09
C PRO A 4 -5.75 3.43 -33.87
N ALA A 5 -5.49 4.74 -33.85
CA ALA A 5 -4.89 5.39 -32.70
C ALA A 5 -5.77 5.11 -31.48
N SER A 6 -5.15 4.70 -30.37
CA SER A 6 -5.86 4.52 -29.11
C SER A 6 -6.58 5.83 -28.75
N PRO A 7 -7.83 5.76 -28.25
CA PRO A 7 -8.57 6.97 -27.87
C PRO A 7 -7.82 7.76 -26.80
N ASP A 8 -7.84 9.09 -26.92
CA ASP A 8 -7.28 9.98 -25.91
C ASP A 8 -8.11 9.90 -24.61
N MET A 9 -7.49 9.38 -23.56
CA MET A 9 -8.12 9.19 -22.24
C MET A 9 -7.88 10.37 -21.28
N SER A 10 -7.16 11.41 -21.70
CA SER A 10 -6.85 12.58 -20.88
C SER A 10 -8.09 13.27 -20.29
N PRO A 11 -9.22 13.42 -21.02
CA PRO A 11 -10.44 13.99 -20.44
C PRO A 11 -11.03 13.16 -19.30
N VAL A 12 -10.93 11.82 -19.39
CA VAL A 12 -11.41 10.90 -18.36
C VAL A 12 -10.53 11.02 -17.11
N ALA A 13 -9.21 11.05 -17.29
CA ALA A 13 -8.25 11.25 -16.20
C ALA A 13 -8.50 12.59 -15.47
N ALA A 14 -8.66 13.68 -16.22
CA ALA A 14 -8.95 15.00 -15.67
C ALA A 14 -10.28 15.04 -14.90
N HIS A 15 -11.32 14.40 -15.43
CA HIS A 15 -12.61 14.31 -14.74
C HIS A 15 -12.51 13.51 -13.44
N ALA A 16 -11.84 12.35 -13.46
CA ALA A 16 -11.66 11.51 -12.29
C ALA A 16 -10.85 12.23 -11.19
N ARG A 17 -9.76 12.91 -11.56
CA ARG A 17 -8.96 13.72 -10.63
C ARG A 17 -9.73 14.88 -10.02
N LYS A 18 -10.51 15.60 -10.83
CA LYS A 18 -11.38 16.66 -10.31
C LYS A 18 -12.36 16.10 -9.26
N ARG A 19 -13.02 14.98 -9.58
CA ARG A 19 -13.94 14.33 -8.64
C ARG A 19 -13.25 13.85 -7.37
N LEU A 20 -12.04 13.31 -7.48
CA LEU A 20 -11.22 12.95 -6.32
C LEU A 20 -10.95 14.19 -5.46
N SER A 21 -10.51 15.30 -6.06
CA SER A 21 -10.26 16.55 -5.33
C SER A 21 -11.50 17.05 -4.58
N ASP A 22 -12.67 17.03 -5.22
CA ASP A 22 -13.95 17.39 -4.58
C ASP A 22 -14.26 16.49 -3.37
N VAL A 23 -14.05 15.16 -3.51
CA VAL A 23 -14.24 14.18 -2.43
C VAL A 23 -13.26 14.40 -1.27
N LEU A 24 -11.99 14.70 -1.57
CA LEU A 24 -10.98 14.91 -0.54
C LEU A 24 -11.24 16.20 0.26
N ALA A 25 -11.74 17.24 -0.40
CA ALA A 25 -12.08 18.52 0.21
C ALA A 25 -13.35 18.46 1.07
N ASP A 26 -14.28 17.54 0.77
CA ASP A 26 -15.51 17.36 1.53
C ASP A 26 -15.27 16.65 2.87
N GLN A 27 -15.43 17.39 3.97
CA GLN A 27 -15.25 16.86 5.33
C GLN A 27 -16.37 15.92 5.78
N SER A 28 -17.51 15.90 5.08
CA SER A 28 -18.61 14.98 5.38
C SER A 28 -18.37 13.57 4.86
N VAL A 29 -17.44 13.40 3.93
CA VAL A 29 -17.08 12.08 3.39
C VAL A 29 -16.23 11.30 4.38
N ASN A 30 -16.57 10.04 4.57
CA ASN A 30 -15.79 9.12 5.38
C ASN A 30 -14.38 8.95 4.79
N ARG A 31 -13.35 9.13 5.63
CA ARG A 31 -11.94 9.04 5.20
C ARG A 31 -11.54 7.64 4.74
N ASN A 32 -12.18 6.58 5.24
CA ASN A 32 -11.99 5.24 4.72
C ASN A 32 -12.50 5.11 3.28
N ASP A 33 -13.71 5.59 3.00
CA ASP A 33 -14.27 5.55 1.64
C ASP A 33 -13.40 6.34 0.65
N ALA A 34 -12.90 7.50 1.08
CA ALA A 34 -11.97 8.30 0.30
C ALA A 34 -10.63 7.58 0.06
N ALA A 35 -10.08 6.91 1.09
CA ALA A 35 -8.85 6.13 0.97
C ALA A 35 -9.01 4.93 0.03
N HIS A 36 -10.14 4.22 0.10
CA HIS A 36 -10.46 3.14 -0.84
C HIS A 36 -10.57 3.66 -2.28
N LEU A 37 -11.21 4.83 -2.48
CA LEU A 37 -11.26 5.46 -3.79
C LEU A 37 -9.85 5.79 -4.32
N VAL A 38 -8.96 6.34 -3.48
CA VAL A 38 -7.57 6.61 -3.86
C VAL A 38 -6.87 5.35 -4.32
N VAL A 39 -7.00 4.25 -3.57
CA VAL A 39 -6.42 2.95 -3.92
C VAL A 39 -6.92 2.47 -5.27
N GLU A 40 -8.23 2.52 -5.53
CA GLU A 40 -8.80 2.05 -6.79
C GLU A 40 -8.40 2.93 -7.98
N LEU A 41 -8.37 4.25 -7.82
CA LEU A 41 -7.93 5.17 -8.87
C LEU A 41 -6.43 5.03 -9.17
N ALA A 42 -5.60 4.83 -8.14
CA ALA A 42 -4.16 4.63 -8.30
C ALA A 42 -3.80 3.32 -9.01
N LYS A 43 -4.68 2.32 -9.01
CA LYS A 43 -4.51 1.07 -9.77
C LYS A 43 -4.87 1.21 -11.25
N MET A 44 -5.53 2.30 -11.65
CA MET A 44 -5.98 2.51 -13.04
C MET A 44 -4.90 3.25 -13.83
N PRO A 45 -4.21 2.62 -14.81
CA PRO A 45 -3.10 3.26 -15.53
C PRO A 45 -3.47 4.56 -16.25
N THR A 46 -4.73 4.71 -16.64
CA THR A 46 -5.26 5.90 -17.30
C THR A 46 -5.52 7.07 -16.36
N VAL A 47 -5.57 6.85 -15.04
CA VAL A 47 -5.95 7.85 -14.04
C VAL A 47 -4.89 8.04 -12.95
N ALA A 48 -4.06 7.03 -12.69
CA ALA A 48 -3.14 6.96 -11.56
C ALA A 48 -2.21 8.18 -11.43
N ASP A 49 -1.83 8.79 -12.55
CA ASP A 49 -0.97 9.97 -12.57
C ASP A 49 -1.56 11.12 -11.72
N GLY A 50 -0.81 11.53 -10.70
CA GLY A 50 -1.18 12.59 -9.76
C GLY A 50 -2.19 12.20 -8.66
N VAL A 51 -2.83 11.01 -8.71
CA VAL A 51 -3.81 10.58 -7.68
C VAL A 51 -3.19 10.53 -6.28
N LEU A 52 -1.99 9.95 -6.18
CA LEU A 52 -1.30 9.83 -4.90
C LEU A 52 -0.82 11.18 -4.36
N ASP A 53 -0.45 12.11 -5.24
CA ASP A 53 -0.06 13.47 -4.84
C ASP A 53 -1.26 14.28 -4.35
N ASP A 54 -2.36 14.24 -5.12
CA ASP A 54 -3.60 14.96 -4.80
C ASP A 54 -4.19 14.47 -3.46
N SER A 55 -3.97 13.21 -3.08
CA SER A 55 -4.48 12.60 -1.83
C SER A 55 -3.52 12.62 -0.64
N ALA A 56 -2.25 12.99 -0.84
CA ALA A 56 -1.19 12.77 0.13
C ALA A 56 -1.46 13.40 1.51
N GLU A 57 -1.98 14.62 1.54
CA GLU A 57 -2.24 15.33 2.80
C GLU A 57 -3.39 14.70 3.60
N MET A 58 -4.45 14.28 2.91
CA MET A 58 -5.59 13.60 3.54
C MET A 58 -5.12 12.26 4.14
N ILE A 59 -4.35 11.48 3.38
CA ILE A 59 -3.83 10.19 3.84
C ILE A 59 -2.89 10.37 5.03
N ARG A 60 -1.95 11.33 4.96
CA ARG A 60 -1.00 11.63 6.04
C ARG A 60 -1.71 11.96 7.34
N THR A 61 -2.69 12.86 7.29
CA THR A 61 -3.40 13.34 8.47
C THR A 61 -4.41 12.33 9.02
N SER A 62 -4.87 11.39 8.19
CA SER A 62 -5.89 10.40 8.57
C SER A 62 -5.35 9.01 8.87
N ALA A 63 -4.05 8.73 8.63
CA ALA A 63 -3.47 7.38 8.67
C ALA A 63 -3.82 6.56 9.93
N ASN A 64 -3.86 7.18 11.11
CA ASN A 64 -4.18 6.50 12.38
C ASN A 64 -5.65 6.09 12.52
N HIS A 65 -6.51 6.55 11.62
CA HIS A 65 -7.96 6.30 11.61
C HIS A 65 -8.41 5.48 10.40
N LEU A 66 -7.49 5.11 9.51
CA LEU A 66 -7.81 4.30 8.35
C LEU A 66 -7.92 2.81 8.71
N ASP A 67 -8.75 2.10 7.96
CA ASP A 67 -8.99 0.68 8.15
C ASP A 67 -7.74 -0.16 7.88
N ARG A 68 -7.61 -1.25 8.63
CA ARG A 68 -6.45 -2.16 8.55
C ARG A 68 -6.28 -2.79 7.17
N GLU A 69 -7.34 -2.85 6.38
CA GLU A 69 -7.30 -3.36 5.01
C GLU A 69 -6.68 -2.37 4.00
N VAL A 70 -6.88 -1.06 4.20
CA VAL A 70 -6.45 -0.04 3.23
C VAL A 70 -5.00 0.41 3.47
N LEU A 71 -4.54 0.37 4.73
CA LEU A 71 -3.20 0.80 5.12
C LEU A 71 -2.07 0.10 4.33
N PRO A 72 -2.03 -1.25 4.21
CA PRO A 72 -0.97 -1.91 3.44
C PRO A 72 -0.99 -1.58 1.95
N GLN A 73 -2.19 -1.37 1.39
CA GLN A 73 -2.35 -1.04 -0.02
C GLN A 73 -1.80 0.35 -0.32
N LEU A 74 -2.16 1.33 0.51
CA LEU A 74 -1.66 2.69 0.38
C LEU A 74 -0.14 2.74 0.57
N LEU A 75 0.39 2.06 1.60
CA LEU A 75 1.85 2.06 1.83
C LEU A 75 2.59 1.50 0.62
N LEU A 76 2.12 0.39 0.04
CA LEU A 76 2.70 -0.20 -1.16
C LEU A 76 2.63 0.75 -2.35
N LEU A 77 1.47 1.36 -2.62
CA LEU A 77 1.28 2.30 -3.73
C LEU A 77 2.20 3.51 -3.62
N TYR A 78 2.25 4.15 -2.45
CA TYR A 78 3.12 5.29 -2.20
C TYR A 78 4.60 4.92 -2.31
N THR A 79 4.98 3.72 -1.87
CA THR A 79 6.35 3.22 -2.00
C THR A 79 6.72 2.98 -3.46
N ALA A 80 5.81 2.39 -4.25
CA ALA A 80 6.03 2.13 -5.68
C ALA A 80 6.23 3.43 -6.48
N GLU A 81 5.59 4.53 -6.06
CA GLU A 81 5.79 5.89 -6.61
C GLU A 81 7.04 6.60 -6.03
N GLY A 82 7.85 5.91 -5.22
CA GLY A 82 9.06 6.48 -4.61
C GLY A 82 8.77 7.49 -3.49
N LYS A 83 7.56 7.49 -2.93
CA LYS A 83 7.06 8.42 -1.91
C LYS A 83 6.55 7.70 -0.66
N PRO A 84 7.32 6.79 -0.04
CA PRO A 84 6.84 6.03 1.11
C PRO A 84 6.39 6.93 2.25
N MET A 85 5.26 6.59 2.89
CA MET A 85 4.66 7.38 3.95
C MET A 85 4.84 6.70 5.32
N ARG A 86 5.59 7.38 6.20
CA ARG A 86 5.90 6.88 7.54
C ARG A 86 4.64 6.74 8.40
N GLU A 87 3.66 7.60 8.22
CA GLU A 87 2.40 7.58 8.98
C GLU A 87 1.60 6.30 8.69
N LEU A 88 1.62 5.83 7.44
CA LEU A 88 1.00 4.56 7.06
C LEU A 88 1.74 3.36 7.65
N GLU A 89 3.07 3.38 7.62
CA GLU A 89 3.90 2.35 8.27
C GLU A 89 3.60 2.26 9.76
N ILE A 90 3.65 3.38 10.49
CA ILE A 90 3.38 3.44 11.93
C ILE A 90 1.98 2.90 12.24
N SER A 91 0.97 3.35 11.49
CA SER A 91 -0.42 2.93 11.71
C SER A 91 -0.63 1.44 11.40
N ALA A 92 -0.03 0.93 10.32
CA ALA A 92 -0.10 -0.49 9.97
C ALA A 92 0.59 -1.36 11.02
N MET A 93 1.78 -0.97 11.48
CA MET A 93 2.54 -1.73 12.48
C MET A 93 1.89 -1.70 13.86
N ALA A 94 1.26 -0.60 14.25
CA ALA A 94 0.49 -0.52 15.50
C ALA A 94 -0.69 -1.52 15.54
N GLY A 95 -1.26 -1.84 14.37
CA GLY A 95 -2.37 -2.78 14.21
C GLY A 95 -1.98 -4.09 13.53
N LEU A 96 -0.70 -4.49 13.51
CA LEU A 96 -0.19 -5.57 12.66
C LEU A 96 -0.99 -6.88 12.78
N ARG A 97 -1.32 -7.28 14.01
CA ARG A 97 -2.08 -8.52 14.30
C ARG A 97 -3.52 -8.49 13.80
N GLU A 98 -4.08 -7.31 13.55
CA GLU A 98 -5.44 -7.12 13.01
C GLU A 98 -5.47 -7.17 11.48
N ILE A 99 -4.30 -7.08 10.83
CA ILE A 99 -4.18 -7.10 9.37
C ILE A 99 -4.36 -8.55 8.88
N GLN A 100 -5.16 -8.73 7.83
CA GLN A 100 -5.32 -10.04 7.20
C GLN A 100 -4.03 -10.49 6.48
N PRO A 101 -3.82 -11.80 6.25
CA PRO A 101 -2.59 -12.30 5.62
C PRO A 101 -2.26 -11.61 4.29
N LYS A 102 -3.25 -11.41 3.43
CA LYS A 102 -3.12 -10.66 2.17
C LYS A 102 -2.68 -9.19 2.34
N GLY A 103 -2.98 -8.58 3.50
CA GLY A 103 -2.47 -7.27 3.87
C GLY A 103 -1.03 -7.32 4.35
N ILE A 104 -0.67 -8.34 5.14
CA ILE A 104 0.72 -8.60 5.57
C ILE A 104 1.62 -8.80 4.35
N ALA A 105 1.18 -9.58 3.35
CA ALA A 105 1.94 -9.76 2.10
C ALA A 105 2.24 -8.42 1.39
N LYS A 106 1.28 -7.48 1.38
CA LYS A 106 1.51 -6.14 0.83
C LYS A 106 2.47 -5.30 1.65
N LEU A 107 2.45 -5.42 2.98
CA LEU A 107 3.46 -4.77 3.81
C LEU A 107 4.86 -5.33 3.50
N CYS A 108 4.99 -6.65 3.31
CA CYS A 108 6.26 -7.26 2.92
C CYS A 108 6.73 -6.72 1.57
N LEU A 109 5.84 -6.63 0.57
CA LEU A 109 6.15 -6.02 -0.73
C LEU A 109 6.60 -4.55 -0.59
N ALA A 110 5.93 -3.78 0.26
CA ALA A 110 6.31 -2.39 0.52
C ALA A 110 7.69 -2.30 1.20
N ALA A 111 8.00 -3.21 2.13
CA ALA A 111 9.31 -3.32 2.75
C ALA A 111 10.41 -3.62 1.71
N ALA A 112 10.19 -4.60 0.83
CA ALA A 112 11.13 -4.93 -0.25
C ALA A 112 11.38 -3.75 -1.19
N ALA A 113 10.34 -2.95 -1.46
CA ALA A 113 10.43 -1.73 -2.26
C ALA A 113 11.05 -0.53 -1.51
N GLY A 114 11.50 -0.71 -0.26
CA GLY A 114 12.19 0.30 0.54
C GLY A 114 11.26 1.27 1.30
N GLY A 115 9.99 0.92 1.42
CA GLY A 115 8.95 1.70 2.10
C GLY A 115 8.89 1.50 3.62
N MET A 116 9.55 0.47 4.12
CA MET A 116 9.76 0.22 5.55
C MET A 116 11.26 0.03 5.78
N ARG A 117 11.81 0.71 6.78
CA ARG A 117 13.28 0.74 7.01
C ARG A 117 13.68 0.42 8.43
N GLU A 118 12.76 0.56 9.39
CA GLU A 118 13.06 0.30 10.78
C GLU A 118 13.22 -1.21 10.99
N LYS A 119 14.40 -1.62 11.47
CA LYS A 119 14.74 -3.04 11.65
C LYS A 119 13.71 -3.77 12.54
N ASP A 120 13.27 -3.12 13.61
CA ASP A 120 12.31 -3.72 14.55
C ASP A 120 10.93 -3.93 13.89
N ALA A 121 10.51 -3.00 13.03
CA ALA A 121 9.26 -3.15 12.27
C ALA A 121 9.34 -4.30 11.27
N LEU A 122 10.47 -4.40 10.59
CA LEU A 122 10.78 -5.48 9.65
C LEU A 122 10.82 -6.85 10.34
N VAL A 123 11.48 -6.98 11.49
CA VAL A 123 11.51 -8.22 12.28
C VAL A 123 10.10 -8.60 12.78
N ALA A 124 9.32 -7.62 13.27
CA ALA A 124 7.95 -7.87 13.71
C ALA A 124 7.05 -8.35 12.56
N LEU A 125 7.17 -7.73 11.38
CA LEU A 125 6.46 -8.14 10.18
C LEU A 125 6.83 -9.56 9.74
N TYR A 126 8.12 -9.92 9.84
CA TYR A 126 8.60 -11.27 9.52
C TYR A 126 8.03 -12.31 10.47
N GLY A 127 8.09 -12.02 11.78
CA GLY A 127 7.52 -12.88 12.81
C GLY A 127 6.03 -13.15 12.59
N GLU A 128 5.25 -12.10 12.32
CA GLU A 128 3.81 -12.24 12.03
C GLU A 128 3.55 -13.09 10.77
N CYS A 129 4.38 -12.95 9.73
CA CYS A 129 4.28 -13.78 8.52
C CYS A 129 4.53 -15.26 8.82
N LEU A 130 5.51 -15.59 9.66
CA LEU A 130 5.81 -16.97 10.06
C LEU A 130 4.73 -17.56 10.97
N ASP A 131 4.29 -16.81 11.98
CA ASP A 131 3.26 -17.24 12.92
C ASP A 131 1.94 -17.60 12.22
N ARG A 132 1.66 -16.91 11.11
CA ARG A 132 0.43 -17.08 10.34
C ARG A 132 0.61 -17.77 9.02
N ALA A 133 1.77 -18.38 8.75
CA ALA A 133 2.09 -19.01 7.46
C ALA A 133 0.99 -19.94 6.91
N ARG A 134 0.27 -20.66 7.78
CA ARG A 134 -0.83 -21.57 7.41
C ARG A 134 -2.15 -20.88 7.05
N GLN A 135 -2.28 -19.58 7.30
CA GLN A 135 -3.48 -18.77 7.04
C GLN A 135 -3.37 -18.00 5.72
N PHE A 136 -2.18 -17.95 5.12
CA PHE A 136 -1.97 -17.32 3.83
C PHE A 136 -2.51 -18.21 2.70
N ASP A 137 -3.01 -17.56 1.66
CA ASP A 137 -3.07 -18.19 0.36
C ASP A 137 -1.63 -18.47 -0.13
N PRO A 138 -1.36 -19.59 -0.83
CA PRO A 138 0.00 -19.96 -1.20
C PRO A 138 0.77 -18.87 -1.96
N GLU A 139 0.08 -18.14 -2.84
CA GLU A 139 0.67 -17.04 -3.63
C GLU A 139 1.08 -15.86 -2.73
N ASP A 140 0.18 -15.42 -1.84
CA ASP A 140 0.46 -14.33 -0.89
C ASP A 140 1.62 -14.69 0.06
N PHE A 141 1.73 -15.96 0.46
CA PHE A 141 2.86 -16.42 1.30
C PHE A 141 4.19 -16.35 0.56
N ILE A 142 4.23 -16.81 -0.69
CA ILE A 142 5.45 -16.78 -1.51
C ILE A 142 5.90 -15.33 -1.73
N ASP A 143 4.96 -14.44 -2.07
CA ASP A 143 5.24 -13.02 -2.24
C ASP A 143 5.77 -12.39 -0.96
N ALA A 144 5.14 -12.69 0.18
CA ALA A 144 5.59 -12.21 1.48
C ALA A 144 7.03 -12.68 1.79
N PHE A 145 7.29 -13.98 1.66
CA PHE A 145 8.59 -14.58 2.00
C PHE A 145 9.73 -14.08 1.09
N TYR A 146 9.47 -14.00 -0.22
CA TYR A 146 10.45 -13.46 -1.16
C TYR A 146 10.75 -11.99 -0.88
N SER A 147 9.71 -11.20 -0.59
CA SER A 147 9.87 -9.79 -0.27
C SER A 147 10.69 -9.55 0.99
N MET A 148 10.49 -10.35 2.04
CA MET A 148 11.28 -10.23 3.27
C MET A 148 12.75 -10.62 3.06
N SER A 149 13.02 -11.52 2.11
CA SER A 149 14.39 -11.81 1.67
C SER A 149 15.05 -10.60 1.01
N LEU A 150 14.32 -9.92 0.12
CA LEU A 150 14.79 -8.70 -0.54
C LEU A 150 14.96 -7.52 0.42
N ALA A 151 14.11 -7.43 1.46
CA ALA A 151 14.21 -6.44 2.53
C ALA A 151 15.41 -6.67 3.47
N GLY A 152 16.22 -7.72 3.24
CA GLY A 152 17.47 -7.97 3.96
C GLY A 152 17.31 -8.69 5.30
N LEU A 153 16.16 -9.32 5.56
CA LEU A 153 15.90 -10.03 6.83
C LEU A 153 16.25 -11.51 6.78
N VAL A 154 16.50 -12.06 5.60
CA VAL A 154 16.79 -13.50 5.42
C VAL A 154 18.30 -13.77 5.39
N ASN A 155 19.15 -12.76 5.51
CA ASN A 155 20.61 -12.93 5.63
C ASN A 155 21.09 -12.74 7.08
N ASP A 156 21.30 -13.89 7.72
CA ASP A 156 22.55 -14.34 8.37
C ASP A 156 22.56 -14.78 9.84
N ASP A 157 21.55 -14.52 10.68
CA ASP A 157 21.58 -15.04 12.08
C ASP A 157 20.25 -15.59 12.64
N ALA A 158 19.13 -15.44 11.93
CA ALA A 158 17.80 -15.76 12.49
C ALA A 158 17.24 -17.16 12.15
N LEU A 159 17.97 -17.97 11.38
CA LEU A 159 17.57 -19.34 10.99
C LEU A 159 18.38 -20.44 11.69
N VAL A 160 19.22 -20.09 12.67
CA VAL A 160 20.05 -21.02 13.43
C VAL A 160 19.96 -20.73 14.93
N GLU A 161 18.81 -21.03 15.54
CA GLU A 161 18.74 -21.52 16.94
C GLU A 161 17.66 -22.61 17.06
#